data_AF-A0A2U3RR22-F1
#
_entry.id   AF-A0A2U3RR22-F1
#
_cell.length_a   1.000
_cell.length_b   1.000
_cell.length_c   1.000
_cell.angle_alpha   90.00
_cell.angle_beta   90.00
_cell.angle_gamma   90.00
#
_symmetry.space_group_name_H-M   'P 1'
#
loop_
_entity.id
_entity.type
_entity.pdbx_description
1 polymer ?
#
loop_
_entity_poly.entity_id
_entity_poly.type
_entity_poly.pdbx_seq_one_letter_code
_entity_poly.pdbx_strand_id
1 'polypeptide(L)'
;MSYKYKGYFCLPRYSRIIQLWPRMLLLLAILMHCLKGDETGIYYIDSTKLAICHNKRTFSNRVFNKISKICESSYGLFLGFKLHLVIIKAK
;
A
#
# COMPACT_ATOMS: atom_id res chain seq x y z
N MET A 1 22.29 -0.93 -22.24
CA MET A 1 21.86 0.43 -22.65
C MET A 1 21.56 1.27 -21.41
N SER A 2 22.59 1.71 -20.66
CA SER A 2 22.39 2.54 -19.45
C SER A 2 23.67 3.29 -19.08
N TYR A 3 24.07 4.25 -19.92
CA TYR A 3 25.26 5.07 -19.68
C TYR A 3 24.99 6.58 -19.75
N LYS A 4 23.75 6.99 -20.06
CA LYS A 4 23.44 8.36 -20.52
C LYS A 4 22.86 9.30 -19.44
N TYR A 5 22.57 8.82 -18.23
CA TYR A 5 21.83 9.61 -17.21
C TYR A 5 22.41 9.55 -15.79
N LYS A 6 23.71 9.28 -15.65
CA LYS A 6 24.37 9.08 -14.34
C LYS A 6 24.39 10.32 -13.41
N GLY A 7 24.14 11.52 -13.94
CA GLY A 7 24.27 12.78 -13.20
C GLY A 7 22.97 13.52 -12.87
N TYR A 8 21.82 13.11 -13.42
CA TYR A 8 20.58 13.90 -13.32
C TYR A 8 19.62 13.43 -12.21
N PHE A 9 19.82 12.21 -11.70
CA PHE A 9 19.03 11.69 -10.59
C PHE A 9 19.95 11.05 -9.57
N CYS A 10 20.34 11.81 -8.55
CA CYS A 10 20.91 11.25 -7.34
C CYS A 10 19.78 10.58 -6.53
N LEU A 11 19.15 9.55 -7.12
CA LEU A 11 18.10 8.77 -6.48
C LEU A 11 18.66 8.20 -5.18
N PRO A 12 17.99 8.41 -4.03
CA PRO A 12 18.46 7.84 -2.79
C PRO A 12 18.53 6.32 -2.95
N ARG A 13 19.71 5.74 -2.72
CA ARG A 13 19.87 4.29 -2.63
C ARG A 13 18.87 3.76 -1.60
N TYR A 14 18.36 2.54 -1.82
CA TYR A 14 17.38 1.89 -0.95
C TYR A 14 17.74 1.97 0.55
N SER A 15 19.03 1.85 0.88
CA SER A 15 19.55 2.03 2.24
C SER A 15 19.30 3.44 2.82
N ARG A 16 19.46 4.48 2.00
CA ARG A 16 19.18 5.87 2.41
C ARG A 16 17.69 6.12 2.54
N ILE A 17 16.85 5.48 1.72
CA ILE A 17 15.39 5.51 1.89
C ILE A 17 15.04 4.96 3.28
N ILE A 18 15.53 3.76 3.63
CA ILE A 18 15.27 3.14 4.95
C ILE A 18 15.71 4.05 6.11
N GLN A 19 16.85 4.74 5.98
CA GLN A 19 17.32 5.68 7.00
C GLN A 19 16.44 6.93 7.13
N LEU A 20 15.79 7.38 6.04
CA LEU A 20 14.90 8.54 6.07
C LEU A 20 13.47 8.20 6.53
N TRP A 21 13.05 6.94 6.47
CA TRP A 21 11.71 6.49 6.86
C TRP A 21 11.24 7.01 8.23
N PRO A 22 12.04 6.95 9.32
CA PRO A 22 11.59 7.42 10.64
C PRO A 22 11.22 8.90 10.63
N ARG A 23 11.96 9.72 9.88
CA ARG A 23 11.74 11.17 9.80
C ARG A 23 10.54 11.51 8.92
N MET A 24 10.30 10.72 7.88
CA MET A 24 9.14 10.89 6.99
C MET A 24 7.84 10.41 7.63
N LEU A 25 7.89 9.40 8.50
CA LEU A 25 6.71 8.88 9.22
C LEU A 25 6.04 9.96 10.07
N LEU A 26 6.82 10.79 10.78
CA LEU A 26 6.28 11.89 11.58
C LEU A 26 5.57 12.92 10.70
N LEU A 27 6.22 13.34 9.61
CA LEU A 27 5.68 14.32 8.68
C LEU A 27 4.39 13.80 8.02
N LEU A 28 4.37 12.51 7.67
CA LEU A 28 3.20 11.84 7.11
C LEU A 28 2.07 11.76 8.14
N ALA A 29 2.37 11.44 9.41
CA ALA A 29 1.36 11.38 10.47
C ALA A 29 0.71 12.76 10.71
N ILE A 30 1.51 13.83 10.73
CA ILE A 30 1.00 15.20 10.87
C ILE A 30 0.15 15.57 9.66
N LEU A 31 0.61 15.26 8.44
CA LEU A 31 -0.16 15.52 7.22
C LEU A 31 -1.50 14.77 7.22
N MET A 32 -1.52 13.49 7.60
CA MET A 32 -2.74 12.70 7.73
C MET A 32 -3.68 13.25 8.80
N HIS A 33 -3.14 13.82 9.88
CA HIS A 33 -3.94 14.50 10.90
C HIS A 33 -4.53 15.82 10.41
N CYS A 34 -3.77 16.60 9.63
CA CYS A 34 -4.26 17.85 9.02
C CYS A 34 -5.29 17.60 7.91
N LEU A 35 -5.16 16.50 7.17
CA LEU A 35 -6.10 16.08 6.13
C LEU A 35 -7.32 15.32 6.69
N LYS A 36 -7.35 15.05 8.00
CA LYS A 36 -8.49 14.39 8.64
C LYS A 36 -9.65 15.38 8.70
N GLY A 37 -10.69 15.12 7.91
CA GLY A 37 -11.92 15.91 7.93
C GLY A 37 -12.69 15.80 9.25
N ASP A 38 -13.66 16.69 9.44
CA ASP A 38 -14.50 16.75 10.64
C ASP A 38 -15.16 15.40 10.95
N GLU A 39 -15.15 15.04 12.23
CA GLU A 39 -15.77 13.81 12.73
C GLU A 39 -17.30 13.94 12.74
N THR A 40 -17.91 13.71 11.58
CA THR A 40 -19.37 13.79 11.36
C THR A 40 -20.16 12.63 11.96
N GLY A 41 -19.51 11.68 12.63
CA GLY A 41 -20.15 10.50 13.25
C GLY A 41 -20.64 9.43 12.27
N ILE A 42 -20.51 9.67 10.96
CA ILE A 42 -20.91 8.73 9.91
C ILE A 42 -19.65 8.09 9.32
N TYR A 43 -19.54 6.78 9.48
CA TYR A 43 -18.40 5.99 9.03
C TYR A 43 -18.84 5.03 7.92
N TYR A 44 -18.19 5.10 6.77
CA TYR A 44 -18.38 4.11 5.70
C TYR A 44 -17.35 3.00 5.86
N ILE A 45 -17.81 1.75 5.86
CA ILE A 45 -16.97 0.57 5.86
C ILE A 45 -17.03 -0.01 4.45
N ASP A 46 -15.93 0.08 3.71
CA ASP A 46 -15.80 -0.61 2.43
C ASP A 46 -14.87 -1.81 2.56
N SER A 47 -15.29 -2.93 1.99
CA SER A 47 -14.53 -4.18 1.98
C SER A 47 -13.95 -4.40 0.60
N THR A 48 -12.82 -3.75 0.33
CA THR A 48 -12.15 -3.86 -0.97
C THR A 48 -11.37 -5.18 -1.06
N LYS A 49 -11.55 -5.89 -2.18
CA LYS A 49 -10.76 -7.09 -2.48
C LYS A 49 -9.46 -6.63 -3.12
N LEU A 50 -8.32 -6.83 -2.44
CA LEU A 50 -7.02 -6.49 -2.99
C LEU A 50 -6.37 -7.73 -3.61
N ALA A 51 -6.18 -7.72 -4.93
CA ALA A 51 -5.45 -8.76 -5.65
C ALA A 51 -3.94 -8.49 -5.57
N ILE A 52 -3.20 -9.36 -4.90
CA ILE A 52 -1.75 -9.22 -4.71
C ILE A 52 -0.99 -9.81 -5.90
N CYS A 53 -1.28 -11.05 -6.26
CA CYS A 53 -0.60 -11.71 -7.37
C CYS A 53 -1.48 -12.77 -8.04
N HIS A 54 -1.16 -13.04 -9.30
CA HIS A 54 -1.79 -14.11 -10.06
C HIS A 54 -1.40 -15.49 -9.49
N ASN A 55 -2.26 -16.49 -9.66
CA ASN A 55 -2.07 -17.85 -9.14
C ASN A 55 -0.69 -18.46 -9.45
N LYS A 56 -0.13 -18.18 -10.65
CA LYS A 56 1.21 -18.68 -11.05
C LYS A 56 2.34 -18.20 -10.12
N ARG A 57 2.13 -17.09 -9.41
CA ARG A 57 3.15 -16.43 -8.57
C ARG A 57 2.86 -16.56 -7.07
N THR A 58 1.89 -17.38 -6.68
CA THR A 58 1.51 -17.60 -5.28
C THR A 58 2.68 -18.14 -4.46
N PHE A 59 3.42 -19.12 -4.98
CA PHE A 59 4.50 -19.79 -4.24
C PHE A 59 5.74 -18.93 -3.97
N SER A 60 5.99 -17.88 -4.77
CA SER A 60 7.15 -17.01 -4.58
C SER A 60 6.86 -15.78 -3.71
N ASN A 61 5.60 -15.56 -3.32
CA ASN A 61 5.21 -14.40 -2.55
C ASN A 61 5.46 -14.60 -1.04
N ARG A 62 6.60 -14.08 -0.55
CA ARG A 62 6.98 -14.18 0.87
C ARG A 62 6.41 -13.06 1.75
N VAL A 63 6.13 -11.90 1.15
CA VAL A 63 5.73 -10.68 1.88
C VAL A 63 4.35 -10.82 2.50
N PHE A 64 3.40 -11.39 1.75
CA PHE A 64 2.00 -11.49 2.18
C PHE A 64 1.58 -12.89 2.62
N ASN A 65 2.51 -13.85 2.71
CA ASN A 65 2.19 -15.27 2.94
C ASN A 65 1.35 -15.54 4.20
N LYS A 66 1.43 -14.68 5.23
CA LYS A 66 0.65 -14.82 6.47
C LYS A 66 -0.71 -14.12 6.44
N ILE A 67 -0.93 -13.20 5.51
CA ILE A 67 -2.09 -12.30 5.47
C ILE A 67 -2.99 -12.62 4.28
N SER A 68 -2.40 -13.04 3.16
CA SER A 68 -3.13 -13.34 1.93
C SER A 68 -3.69 -14.75 1.89
N LYS A 69 -4.86 -14.90 1.28
CA LYS A 69 -5.49 -16.17 0.96
C LYS A 69 -5.76 -16.28 -0.53
N ILE A 70 -5.88 -17.51 -1.04
CA ILE A 70 -6.35 -17.73 -2.41
C ILE A 70 -7.81 -17.29 -2.46
N CYS A 71 -8.12 -16.44 -3.42
CA CYS A 71 -9.43 -15.87 -3.67
C CYS A 71 -9.85 -16.24 -5.09
N GLU A 72 -11.15 -16.48 -5.27
CA GLU A 72 -11.74 -16.80 -6.55
C GLU A 72 -12.54 -15.60 -7.08
N SER A 73 -12.40 -15.33 -8.37
CA SER A 73 -13.20 -14.37 -9.12
C SER A 73 -13.77 -15.04 -10.38
N SER A 74 -14.73 -14.38 -11.02
CA SER A 74 -15.26 -14.80 -12.32
C SER A 74 -14.18 -14.97 -13.40
N TYR A 75 -13.03 -14.30 -13.24
CA TYR A 75 -11.90 -14.35 -14.17
C TYR A 75 -10.82 -15.37 -13.74
N GLY A 76 -10.99 -16.04 -12.60
CA GLY A 76 -10.09 -17.08 -12.10
C GLY A 76 -9.58 -16.84 -10.67
N LEU A 77 -8.60 -17.66 -10.29
CA LEU A 77 -7.98 -17.68 -8.97
C LEU A 77 -6.79 -16.72 -8.87
N PHE A 78 -6.70 -16.00 -7.76
CA PHE A 78 -5.59 -15.11 -7.45
C PHE A 78 -5.31 -15.07 -5.95
N LEU A 79 -4.11 -14.64 -5.57
CA LEU A 79 -3.75 -14.45 -4.17
C LEU A 79 -4.13 -13.04 -3.75
N GLY A 80 -4.92 -12.89 -2.69
CA GLY A 80 -5.43 -11.59 -2.24
C GLY A 80 -5.87 -11.59 -0.78
N PHE A 81 -6.34 -10.44 -0.31
CA PHE A 81 -7.01 -10.31 0.98
C PHE A 81 -8.09 -9.22 0.90
N LYS A 82 -8.99 -9.21 1.88
CA LYS A 82 -9.99 -8.15 2.02
C LYS A 82 -9.42 -7.07 2.92
N LEU A 83 -9.43 -5.83 2.43
CA LEU A 83 -9.10 -4.66 3.20
C LEU A 83 -10.40 -3.97 3.63
N HIS A 84 -10.59 -3.87 4.94
CA HIS A 84 -11.70 -3.11 5.53
C HIS A 84 -11.20 -1.69 5.79
N LEU A 85 -11.62 -0.74 4.94
CA LEU A 85 -11.31 0.68 5.11
C LEU A 85 -12.49 1.35 5.81
N VAL A 86 -12.19 2.07 6.88
CA VAL A 86 -13.15 2.95 7.56
C VAL A 86 -12.86 4.37 7.09
N ILE A 87 -13.77 4.96 6.33
CA ILE A 87 -13.64 6.33 5.83
C ILE A 87 -14.64 7.22 6.57
N ILE A 88 -14.13 8.31 7.14
CA ILE A 88 -14.94 9.36 7.76
C ILE A 88 -15.50 10.23 6.64
N LYS A 89 -16.81 10.46 6.65
CA LYS A 89 -17.45 11.38 5.71
C LYS A 89 -16.98 12.80 6.01
N ALA A 90 -16.17 13.38 5.13
CA ALA A 90 -15.89 14.81 5.17
C ALA A 90 -17.14 15.60 4.74
N LYS A 91 -17.38 16.73 5.41
CA LYS A 91 -18.52 17.62 5.16
C LYS A 91 -18.41 18.33 3.81
#